data_AF-A0AA40LVU9-F1
#
_entry.id   AF-A0AA40LVU9-F1
#
_cell.length_a   1.000
_cell.length_b   1.000
_cell.length_c   1.000
_cell.angle_alpha   90.00
_cell.angle_beta   90.00
_cell.angle_gamma   90.00
#
_symmetry.space_group_name_H-M   'P 1'
#
loop_
_entity.id
_entity.type
_entity.pdbx_description
1 polymer ?
#
loop_
_entity_poly.entity_id
_entity_poly.type
_entity_poly.pdbx_seq_one_letter_code
_entity_poly.pdbx_strand_id
1 'polypeptide(L)'
;MLCPGPRCPAALTESPHGDLGAVTQAEGGITLEEFDRLSFNMILMSPPCQPFTRLQTLPKYILLENVKGFEVSSARDLLIKTIENCGFQYQEFLLSPTSLGIPNSRLRYFLIAKLQSEPLPFQAPGQVLMEFPKMESEHPEQHAIDAVNKTEGKKIEPNVCFDSSRQCSGKEAILFKLETAEEIDRKHQQDSDLSVQMLKDFLEDDIDMNQYLLPPKSLLRYALLLDIVQPTCRRSMCFTKGYGRYIEGTGSVLQTAEDVQIENIYKSLTNLSQEEKITKLLMLKLRYFTPKEIANLLGFPPDFGMWDTRKSQLLFIKDPQIH
;
A
#
# COMPACT_ATOMS: atom_id res chain seq x y z
N MET A 1 17.22 -46.63 14.07
CA MET A 1 16.29 -46.36 15.19
C MET A 1 16.48 -44.91 15.61
N LEU A 2 15.67 -43.99 15.08
CA LEU A 2 15.52 -42.63 15.60
C LEU A 2 14.02 -42.36 15.59
N CYS A 3 13.44 -42.19 16.77
CA CYS A 3 12.01 -41.99 16.98
C CYS A 3 11.61 -40.56 16.56
N PRO A 4 10.47 -40.34 15.87
CA PRO A 4 9.86 -39.03 15.79
C PRO A 4 9.14 -38.71 17.11
N GLY A 5 9.42 -37.54 17.68
CA GLY A 5 8.72 -37.01 18.86
C GLY A 5 7.24 -36.70 18.58
N PRO A 6 6.43 -36.45 19.63
CA PRO A 6 4.99 -36.33 19.52
C PRO A 6 4.57 -35.09 18.71
N ARG A 7 3.61 -35.29 17.81
CA ARG A 7 2.96 -34.24 17.01
C ARG A 7 2.11 -33.35 17.92
N CYS A 8 2.31 -32.03 17.86
CA CYS A 8 1.34 -31.09 18.41
C CYS A 8 0.07 -31.11 17.53
N PRO A 9 -1.14 -31.21 18.12
CA PRO A 9 -2.38 -31.11 17.36
C PRO A 9 -2.62 -29.68 16.87
N ALA A 10 -3.23 -29.55 15.70
CA ALA A 10 -3.72 -28.28 15.16
C ALA A 10 -4.70 -27.65 16.15
N ALA A 11 -4.47 -26.39 16.52
CA ALA A 11 -5.39 -25.63 17.37
C ALA A 11 -6.41 -24.91 16.48
N LEU A 12 -7.65 -25.39 16.49
CA LEU A 12 -8.81 -24.58 16.09
C LEU A 12 -9.02 -23.56 17.21
N THR A 13 -8.90 -22.27 16.89
CA THR A 13 -9.29 -21.21 17.82
C THR A 13 -10.66 -20.71 17.41
N GLU A 14 -11.69 -21.12 18.15
CA GLU A 14 -13.04 -20.57 17.99
C GLU A 14 -13.10 -19.20 18.66
N SER A 15 -13.47 -18.16 17.88
CA SER A 15 -13.78 -16.83 18.40
C SER A 15 -15.26 -16.78 18.82
N PRO A 16 -15.64 -16.15 19.96
CA PRO A 16 -17.02 -16.18 20.45
C PRO A 16 -18.03 -15.31 19.68
N HIS A 17 -17.65 -14.71 18.54
CA HIS A 17 -18.52 -13.81 17.78
C HIS A 17 -18.44 -14.10 16.28
N GLY A 18 -19.46 -14.79 15.75
CA GLY A 18 -19.82 -14.83 14.33
C GLY A 18 -18.85 -15.58 13.41
N ASP A 19 -19.35 -16.63 12.74
CA ASP A 19 -18.62 -17.53 11.84
C ASP A 19 -17.83 -16.80 10.74
N LEU A 20 -16.56 -16.54 11.02
CA LEU A 20 -15.53 -16.32 10.00
C LEU A 20 -14.36 -17.25 10.33
N GLY A 21 -14.41 -18.47 9.81
CA GLY A 21 -13.36 -19.46 9.98
C GLY A 21 -12.07 -19.00 9.30
N ALA A 22 -11.17 -18.36 10.06
CA ALA A 22 -9.84 -18.03 9.58
C ALA A 22 -8.94 -19.27 9.69
N VAL A 23 -8.46 -19.77 8.56
CA VAL A 23 -7.50 -20.89 8.53
C VAL A 23 -6.11 -20.37 8.23
N THR A 24 -5.25 -20.33 9.25
CA THR A 24 -3.82 -20.05 9.10
C THR A 24 -3.04 -21.36 9.04
N GLN A 25 -2.36 -21.66 7.93
CA GLN A 25 -1.58 -22.90 7.79
C GLN A 25 -0.10 -22.74 8.20
N ALA A 26 0.42 -23.75 8.90
CA ALA A 26 1.82 -24.13 8.96
C ALA A 26 1.95 -25.61 8.57
N GLU A 27 2.95 -25.92 7.73
CA GLU A 27 3.38 -27.26 7.25
C GLU A 27 2.35 -28.40 7.32
N GLY A 28 1.69 -28.72 6.18
CA GLY A 28 0.84 -29.91 6.05
C GLY A 28 -0.22 -29.88 4.94
N GLY A 29 -0.61 -28.69 4.45
CA GLY A 29 -1.73 -28.54 3.52
C GLY A 29 -3.09 -28.83 4.17
N ILE A 30 -4.17 -28.33 3.57
CA ILE A 30 -5.54 -28.72 3.93
C ILE A 30 -5.96 -29.80 2.93
N THR A 31 -6.46 -30.93 3.43
CA THR A 31 -7.02 -31.99 2.58
C THR A 31 -8.35 -31.54 1.97
N LEU A 32 -8.73 -32.16 0.86
CA LEU A 32 -10.00 -31.84 0.18
C LEU A 32 -11.22 -32.07 1.08
N GLU A 33 -11.20 -33.15 1.86
CA GLU A 33 -12.26 -33.45 2.83
C GLU A 33 -12.36 -32.40 3.94
N GLU A 34 -11.22 -31.91 4.44
CA GLU A 34 -11.21 -30.80 5.41
C GLU A 34 -11.74 -29.51 4.80
N PHE A 35 -11.40 -29.23 3.55
CA PHE A 35 -11.84 -28.06 2.84
C PHE A 35 -13.36 -28.08 2.59
N ASP A 36 -13.91 -29.21 2.13
CA ASP A 36 -15.35 -29.35 1.88
C ASP A 36 -16.17 -29.27 3.18
N ARG A 37 -15.64 -29.79 4.30
CA ARG A 37 -16.30 -29.69 5.62
C ARG A 37 -16.46 -28.25 6.11
N LEU A 38 -15.64 -27.31 5.65
CA LEU A 38 -15.80 -25.89 6.00
C LEU A 38 -17.02 -25.28 5.33
N SER A 39 -17.49 -25.83 4.20
CA SER A 39 -18.70 -25.39 3.49
C SER A 39 -18.77 -23.87 3.27
N PHE A 40 -17.62 -23.25 2.97
CA PHE A 40 -17.52 -21.80 2.78
C PHE A 40 -18.10 -21.40 1.41
N ASN A 41 -18.69 -20.21 1.35
CA ASN A 41 -19.24 -19.65 0.11
C ASN A 41 -18.36 -18.54 -0.49
N MET A 42 -17.31 -18.14 0.22
CA MET A 42 -16.37 -17.10 -0.19
C MET A 42 -14.96 -17.49 0.23
N ILE A 43 -13.98 -17.28 -0.65
CA ILE A 43 -12.55 -17.37 -0.30
C ILE A 43 -11.93 -15.97 -0.36
N LEU A 44 -11.26 -15.57 0.73
CA LEU A 44 -10.40 -14.39 0.79
C LEU A 44 -8.95 -14.88 0.95
N MET A 45 -8.04 -14.48 0.07
CA MET A 45 -6.65 -14.95 0.14
C MET A 45 -5.64 -13.88 -0.27
N SER A 46 -4.49 -13.90 0.43
CA SER A 46 -3.28 -13.10 0.11
C SER A 46 -2.06 -14.04 0.04
N PRO A 47 -1.99 -14.96 -0.96
CA PRO A 47 -0.97 -15.99 -0.99
C PRO A 47 0.41 -15.41 -1.33
N PRO A 48 1.50 -15.88 -0.70
CA PRO A 48 2.87 -15.48 -1.04
C PRO A 48 3.38 -16.11 -2.37
N CYS A 49 2.52 -16.29 -3.38
CA CYS A 49 2.73 -17.06 -4.61
C CYS A 49 2.95 -18.57 -4.39
N GLN A 50 1.86 -19.33 -4.28
CA GLN A 50 1.88 -20.80 -4.16
C GLN A 50 0.94 -21.49 -5.17
N PRO A 51 1.19 -22.76 -5.55
CA PRO A 51 0.40 -23.48 -6.55
C PRO A 51 -0.97 -23.95 -6.03
N PHE A 52 -1.92 -24.09 -6.95
CA PHE A 52 -3.34 -24.38 -6.67
C PHE A 52 -3.67 -25.88 -6.69
N THR A 53 -4.68 -26.27 -5.91
CA THR A 53 -5.24 -27.63 -5.84
C THR A 53 -6.70 -27.63 -6.31
N ARG A 54 -7.18 -28.73 -6.90
CA ARG A 54 -8.56 -28.88 -7.39
C ARG A 54 -9.54 -29.00 -6.23
N LEU A 55 -10.69 -28.33 -6.32
CA LEU A 55 -11.76 -28.31 -5.33
C LEU A 55 -12.95 -29.18 -5.76
N GLN A 56 -13.62 -29.83 -4.81
CA GLN A 56 -14.81 -30.67 -5.04
C GLN A 56 -16.09 -29.84 -4.92
N THR A 57 -16.17 -28.97 -3.91
CA THR A 57 -17.19 -27.92 -3.81
C THR A 57 -16.63 -26.56 -4.26
N LEU A 58 -17.37 -25.87 -5.15
CA LEU A 58 -16.96 -24.55 -5.66
C LEU A 58 -17.60 -23.44 -4.83
N PRO A 59 -16.82 -22.48 -4.30
CA PRO A 59 -17.40 -21.30 -3.66
C PRO A 59 -18.10 -20.42 -4.68
N LYS A 60 -19.06 -19.61 -4.22
CA LYS A 60 -19.68 -18.60 -5.08
C LYS A 60 -18.77 -17.40 -5.34
N TYR A 61 -17.88 -17.06 -4.41
CA TYR A 61 -17.03 -15.87 -4.49
C TYR A 61 -15.57 -16.17 -4.19
N ILE A 62 -14.67 -15.51 -4.91
CA ILE A 62 -13.23 -15.49 -4.63
C ILE A 62 -12.76 -14.04 -4.69
N LEU A 63 -12.02 -13.62 -3.67
CA LEU A 63 -11.24 -12.38 -3.69
C LEU A 63 -9.79 -12.74 -3.36
N LEU A 64 -8.90 -12.35 -4.26
CA LEU A 64 -7.47 -12.55 -4.13
C LEU A 64 -6.76 -11.20 -4.15
N GLU A 65 -5.86 -10.99 -3.19
CA GLU A 65 -4.88 -9.89 -3.20
C GLU A 65 -3.48 -10.45 -3.48
N ASN A 66 -2.69 -9.70 -4.26
CA ASN A 66 -1.30 -10.02 -4.54
C ASN A 66 -0.48 -8.77 -4.82
N VAL A 67 0.83 -8.93 -5.01
CA VAL A 67 1.74 -7.85 -5.38
C VAL A 67 1.58 -7.44 -6.85
N LYS A 68 1.92 -6.18 -7.15
CA LYS A 68 2.10 -5.72 -8.54
C LYS A 68 3.12 -6.60 -9.26
N GLY A 69 2.84 -6.95 -10.51
CA GLY A 69 3.63 -7.87 -11.33
C GLY A 69 3.08 -9.30 -11.30
N PHE A 70 2.14 -9.62 -10.40
CA PHE A 70 1.46 -10.91 -10.42
C PHE A 70 0.61 -11.09 -11.69
N GLU A 71 0.03 -10.00 -12.22
CA GLU A 71 -0.81 -9.98 -13.43
C GLU A 71 -0.12 -10.48 -14.70
N VAL A 72 1.22 -10.53 -14.72
CA VAL A 72 2.03 -11.05 -15.83
C VAL A 72 2.74 -12.37 -15.49
N SER A 73 2.40 -13.00 -14.37
CA SER A 73 3.06 -14.22 -13.89
C SER A 73 2.40 -15.50 -14.42
N SER A 74 3.18 -16.57 -14.55
CA SER A 74 2.66 -17.90 -14.91
C SER A 74 1.68 -18.46 -13.87
N ALA A 75 1.83 -18.09 -12.60
CA ALA A 75 0.91 -18.46 -11.53
C ALA A 75 -0.48 -17.82 -11.73
N ARG A 76 -0.51 -16.57 -12.19
CA ARG A 76 -1.75 -15.89 -12.58
C ARG A 76 -2.39 -16.59 -13.79
N ASP A 77 -1.63 -16.95 -14.81
CA ASP A 77 -2.20 -17.65 -15.97
C ASP A 77 -2.85 -18.98 -15.59
N LEU A 78 -2.23 -19.72 -14.67
CA LEU A 78 -2.81 -20.95 -14.13
C LEU A 78 -4.08 -20.68 -13.30
N LEU A 79 -4.08 -19.62 -12.50
CA LEU A 79 -5.26 -19.19 -11.73
C LEU A 79 -6.44 -18.88 -12.65
N ILE A 80 -6.24 -18.00 -13.64
CA ILE A 80 -7.27 -17.57 -14.59
C ILE A 80 -7.85 -18.78 -15.32
N LYS A 81 -6.99 -19.62 -15.89
CA LYS A 81 -7.41 -20.86 -16.55
C LYS A 81 -8.24 -21.75 -15.62
N THR A 82 -7.89 -21.83 -14.33
CA THR A 82 -8.59 -22.68 -13.37
C THR A 82 -9.99 -22.13 -13.06
N ILE A 83 -10.12 -20.84 -12.77
CA ILE A 83 -11.41 -20.22 -12.45
C ILE A 83 -12.35 -20.17 -13.66
N GLU A 84 -11.81 -19.95 -14.87
CA GLU A 84 -12.59 -20.03 -16.11
C GLU A 84 -13.14 -21.43 -16.36
N ASN A 85 -12.30 -22.47 -16.20
CA ASN A 85 -12.74 -23.87 -16.32
C ASN A 85 -13.79 -24.25 -15.27
N CYS A 86 -13.81 -23.55 -14.13
CA CYS A 86 -14.81 -23.74 -13.08
C CYS A 86 -16.07 -22.87 -13.27
N GLY A 87 -16.15 -22.09 -14.35
CA GLY A 87 -17.32 -21.28 -14.69
C GLY A 87 -17.43 -19.95 -13.95
N PHE A 88 -16.33 -19.44 -13.39
CA PHE A 88 -16.33 -18.11 -12.77
C PHE A 88 -16.20 -17.00 -13.81
N GLN A 89 -16.93 -15.91 -13.59
CA GLN A 89 -16.64 -14.60 -14.18
C GLN A 89 -15.71 -13.83 -13.24
N TYR A 90 -14.75 -13.10 -13.79
CA TYR A 90 -13.76 -12.40 -12.99
C TYR A 90 -13.41 -11.01 -13.53
N GLN A 91 -12.84 -10.18 -12.66
CA GLN A 91 -12.20 -8.93 -13.03
C GLN A 91 -10.92 -8.74 -12.23
N GLU A 92 -9.88 -8.28 -12.90
CA GLU A 92 -8.56 -7.98 -12.32
C GLU A 92 -8.38 -6.47 -12.13
N PHE A 93 -7.65 -6.10 -11.09
CA PHE A 93 -7.37 -4.71 -10.74
C PHE A 93 -5.94 -4.51 -10.25
N LEU A 94 -5.44 -3.29 -10.40
CA LEU A 94 -4.24 -2.78 -9.75
C LEU A 94 -4.61 -1.49 -9.02
N LEU A 95 -4.86 -1.58 -7.71
CA LEU A 95 -5.42 -0.49 -6.91
C LEU A 95 -4.46 -0.07 -5.80
N SER A 96 -4.53 1.21 -5.44
CA SER A 96 -3.79 1.79 -4.32
C SER A 96 -4.77 2.52 -3.39
N PRO A 97 -4.54 2.54 -2.06
CA PRO A 97 -5.39 3.28 -1.11
C PRO A 97 -5.55 4.77 -1.45
N THR A 98 -4.59 5.35 -2.18
CA THR A 98 -4.69 6.71 -2.73
C THR A 98 -5.96 6.94 -3.56
N SER A 99 -6.43 5.92 -4.29
CA SER A 99 -7.69 6.01 -5.06
C SER A 99 -8.95 6.06 -4.18
N LEU A 100 -8.82 5.77 -2.89
CA LEU A 100 -9.87 5.88 -1.87
C LEU A 100 -9.67 7.09 -0.94
N GLY A 101 -8.79 8.02 -1.32
CA GLY A 101 -8.49 9.20 -0.53
C GLY A 101 -7.62 8.94 0.71
N ILE A 102 -6.91 7.80 0.77
CA ILE A 102 -5.98 7.48 1.86
C ILE A 102 -4.55 7.87 1.47
N PRO A 103 -3.80 8.64 2.29
CA PRO A 103 -2.47 9.16 1.96
C PRO A 103 -1.36 8.10 2.09
N ASN A 104 -1.56 6.89 1.57
CA ASN A 104 -0.55 5.83 1.52
C ASN A 104 -0.50 5.12 0.17
N SER A 105 0.67 5.14 -0.46
CA SER A 105 0.90 4.41 -1.72
C SER A 105 1.05 2.93 -1.43
N ARG A 106 0.12 2.09 -1.88
CA ARG A 106 0.20 0.62 -1.70
C ARG A 106 -0.45 -0.10 -2.86
N LEU A 107 0.13 0.04 -4.05
CA LEU A 107 -0.37 -0.59 -5.26
C LEU A 107 -0.34 -2.13 -5.13
N ARG A 108 -1.50 -2.77 -5.30
CA ARG A 108 -1.69 -4.22 -5.20
C ARG A 108 -2.57 -4.73 -6.32
N TYR A 109 -2.26 -5.94 -6.74
CA TYR A 109 -3.10 -6.71 -7.64
C TYR A 109 -4.30 -7.25 -6.86
N PHE A 110 -5.48 -7.11 -7.43
CA PHE A 110 -6.69 -7.75 -6.93
C PHE A 110 -7.36 -8.54 -8.04
N LEU A 111 -7.94 -9.68 -7.68
CA LEU A 111 -8.87 -10.40 -8.53
C LEU A 111 -10.13 -10.69 -7.72
N ILE A 112 -11.28 -10.32 -8.27
CA ILE A 112 -12.57 -10.79 -7.79
C ILE A 112 -13.16 -11.72 -8.82
N ALA A 113 -13.69 -12.85 -8.36
CA ALA A 113 -14.38 -13.82 -9.19
C ALA A 113 -15.69 -14.25 -8.56
N LYS A 114 -16.69 -14.45 -9.40
CA LYS A 114 -18.04 -14.85 -9.02
C LYS A 114 -18.51 -16.01 -9.89
N LEU A 115 -19.00 -17.06 -9.27
CA LEU A 115 -19.57 -18.22 -9.95
C LEU A 115 -20.96 -17.84 -10.49
N GLN A 116 -21.03 -17.50 -11.77
CA GLN A 116 -22.27 -17.11 -12.47
C GLN A 116 -22.09 -17.19 -13.98
N SER A 117 -23.21 -17.26 -14.72
CA SER A 117 -23.19 -17.29 -16.20
C SER A 117 -22.95 -15.92 -16.83
N GLU A 118 -23.58 -14.87 -16.29
CA GLU A 118 -23.49 -13.52 -16.84
C GLU A 118 -22.19 -12.81 -16.43
N PRO A 119 -21.55 -12.02 -17.31
CA PRO A 119 -20.40 -11.18 -16.96
C PRO A 119 -20.65 -10.23 -15.78
N LEU A 120 -19.58 -9.75 -15.14
CA LEU A 120 -19.69 -8.67 -14.15
C LEU A 120 -20.11 -7.37 -14.87
N PRO A 121 -20.95 -6.50 -14.25
CA PRO A 121 -21.40 -5.26 -14.91
C PRO A 121 -20.26 -4.31 -15.33
N PHE A 122 -19.12 -4.41 -14.66
CA PHE A 122 -17.91 -3.62 -14.88
C PHE A 122 -16.77 -4.44 -15.50
N GLN A 123 -17.09 -5.60 -16.10
CA GLN A 123 -16.08 -6.48 -16.68
C GLN A 123 -15.43 -5.80 -17.90
N ALA A 124 -14.10 -5.76 -17.89
CA ALA A 124 -13.24 -5.30 -18.96
C ALA A 124 -12.32 -6.45 -19.38
N PRO A 125 -12.77 -7.32 -20.33
CA PRO A 125 -12.04 -8.53 -20.70
C PRO A 125 -10.59 -8.24 -21.13
N GLY A 126 -9.64 -9.00 -20.56
CA GLY A 126 -8.21 -8.86 -20.86
C GLY A 126 -7.55 -7.60 -20.34
N GLN A 127 -8.26 -6.78 -19.57
CA GLN A 127 -7.74 -5.54 -18.98
C GLN A 127 -7.66 -5.63 -17.45
N VAL A 128 -6.57 -5.10 -16.91
CA VAL A 128 -6.40 -4.88 -15.47
C VAL A 128 -6.84 -3.45 -15.16
N LEU A 129 -7.91 -3.30 -14.39
CA LEU A 129 -8.47 -1.98 -14.09
C LEU A 129 -7.62 -1.26 -13.04
N MET A 130 -7.29 0.00 -13.30
CA MET A 130 -6.44 0.83 -12.41
C MET A 130 -7.27 1.71 -11.46
N GLU A 131 -8.59 1.69 -11.60
CA GLU A 131 -9.54 2.46 -10.79
C GLU A 131 -10.69 1.57 -10.33
N PHE A 132 -11.36 1.98 -9.25
CA PHE A 132 -12.59 1.32 -8.82
C PHE A 132 -13.69 1.54 -9.86
N PRO A 133 -14.55 0.54 -10.13
CA PRO A 133 -15.69 0.72 -11.01
C PRO A 133 -16.61 1.83 -10.51
N LYS A 134 -16.94 2.78 -11.39
CA LYS A 134 -17.99 3.77 -11.11
C LYS A 134 -19.32 3.07 -11.31
N MET A 135 -20.05 2.83 -10.23
CA MET A 135 -21.45 2.42 -10.35
C MET A 135 -22.22 3.61 -10.92
N GLU A 136 -22.76 3.48 -12.12
CA GLU A 136 -23.80 4.39 -12.59
C GLU A 136 -24.97 4.25 -11.62
N SER A 137 -25.16 5.25 -10.75
CA SER A 137 -26.38 5.34 -9.97
C SER A 137 -27.54 5.49 -10.96
N GLU A 138 -28.49 4.57 -10.97
CA GLU A 138 -29.75 4.66 -11.72
C GLU A 138 -30.65 5.75 -11.13
N HIS A 139 -30.21 7.01 -11.08
CA HIS A 139 -31.05 8.19 -10.87
C HIS A 139 -30.40 9.40 -11.56
N PRO A 140 -30.84 9.79 -12.77
CA PRO A 140 -30.54 11.10 -13.29
C PRO A 140 -31.41 12.11 -12.55
N GLU A 141 -30.85 12.84 -11.58
CA GLU A 141 -31.49 14.05 -11.09
C GLU A 141 -31.46 15.09 -12.21
N GLN A 142 -32.58 15.18 -12.92
CA GLN A 142 -32.90 16.28 -13.82
C GLN A 142 -33.09 17.55 -13.00
N HIS A 143 -32.02 18.31 -12.82
CA HIS A 143 -32.12 19.74 -12.61
C HIS A 143 -31.50 20.47 -13.80
N ALA A 144 -32.35 20.67 -14.80
CA ALA A 144 -32.15 21.65 -15.84
C ALA A 144 -32.17 23.05 -15.21
N ILE A 145 -31.11 23.82 -15.41
CA ILE A 145 -31.22 25.26 -15.53
C ILE A 145 -30.52 25.67 -16.83
N ASP A 146 -31.36 26.16 -17.73
CA ASP A 146 -31.04 26.71 -19.02
C ASP A 146 -30.10 27.93 -18.92
N ALA A 147 -29.04 27.94 -19.74
CA ALA A 147 -28.48 29.16 -20.30
C ALA A 147 -27.82 28.83 -21.65
N VAL A 148 -28.64 28.89 -22.70
CA VAL A 148 -28.22 28.76 -24.09
C VAL A 148 -27.76 30.12 -24.65
N ASN A 149 -26.73 30.04 -25.50
CA ASN A 149 -26.26 30.94 -26.59
C ASN A 149 -24.83 31.43 -26.32
N LYS A 150 -23.83 31.31 -27.20
CA LYS A 150 -23.71 31.03 -28.65
C LYS A 150 -22.17 31.10 -28.89
N THR A 151 -21.42 30.35 -29.73
CA THR A 151 -21.55 30.09 -31.17
C THR A 151 -20.33 29.23 -31.62
N GLU A 152 -20.55 28.31 -32.59
CA GLU A 152 -19.64 27.77 -33.63
C GLU A 152 -18.25 27.17 -33.23
N GLY A 153 -17.82 25.97 -33.62
CA GLY A 153 -18.18 25.12 -34.77
C GLY A 153 -16.96 24.90 -35.67
N LYS A 154 -16.13 23.87 -35.41
CA LYS A 154 -15.29 23.21 -36.44
C LYS A 154 -14.78 21.84 -35.98
N LYS A 155 -15.20 20.80 -36.71
CA LYS A 155 -14.69 19.41 -36.69
C LYS A 155 -13.32 19.35 -37.36
N ILE A 156 -12.35 18.63 -36.76
CA ILE A 156 -11.35 17.81 -37.48
C ILE A 156 -11.03 16.57 -36.62
N GLU A 157 -11.02 15.42 -37.28
CA GLU A 157 -10.76 14.04 -36.82
C GLU A 157 -9.27 13.74 -36.49
N PRO A 158 -8.91 12.53 -36.00
CA PRO A 158 -7.83 12.30 -35.05
C PRO A 158 -6.46 12.12 -35.72
N ASN A 159 -5.38 12.48 -35.02
CA ASN A 159 -4.03 12.06 -35.40
C ASN A 159 -3.13 11.82 -34.18
N VAL A 160 -2.75 10.55 -34.03
CA VAL A 160 -1.37 10.01 -33.96
C VAL A 160 -0.34 10.76 -33.10
N CYS A 161 0.24 9.97 -32.19
CA CYS A 161 1.48 10.15 -31.44
C CYS A 161 2.58 10.89 -32.23
N PHE A 162 3.15 11.94 -31.64
CA PHE A 162 4.55 12.31 -31.88
C PHE A 162 5.18 12.97 -30.65
N ASP A 163 6.29 12.37 -30.27
CA ASP A 163 7.34 12.83 -29.38
C ASP A 163 7.85 14.23 -29.77
N SER A 164 8.03 15.12 -28.81
CA SER A 164 8.91 16.30 -28.93
C SER A 164 9.15 16.97 -27.58
N SER A 165 10.33 16.68 -27.03
CA SER A 165 11.31 17.70 -26.61
C SER A 165 10.73 19.03 -26.11
N ARG A 166 10.21 19.06 -24.88
CA ARG A 166 10.08 20.33 -24.15
C ARG A 166 11.41 20.74 -23.57
N GLN A 167 12.06 21.69 -24.24
CA GLN A 167 13.13 22.53 -23.69
C GLN A 167 12.67 23.08 -22.33
N CYS A 168 13.24 22.55 -21.25
CA CYS A 168 13.10 23.14 -19.93
C CYS A 168 13.96 24.40 -19.89
N SER A 169 13.29 25.54 -19.73
CA SER A 169 13.94 26.80 -19.43
C SER A 169 14.71 26.66 -18.11
N GLY A 170 15.96 27.09 -18.14
CA GLY A 170 16.91 26.97 -17.04
C GLY A 170 16.38 27.56 -15.75
N LYS A 171 15.89 26.70 -14.88
CA LYS A 171 15.98 26.87 -13.44
C LYS A 171 16.93 25.78 -12.98
N GLU A 172 18.09 26.15 -12.45
CA GLU A 172 18.98 25.23 -11.75
C GLU A 172 18.16 24.54 -10.65
N ALA A 173 17.67 23.34 -10.96
CA ALA A 173 17.12 22.44 -9.98
C ALA A 173 18.30 22.00 -9.12
N ILE A 174 18.51 22.69 -8.01
CA ILE A 174 19.36 22.21 -6.93
C ILE A 174 18.74 20.87 -6.53
N LEU A 175 19.35 19.78 -7.02
CA LEU A 175 18.99 18.40 -6.80
C LEU A 175 19.28 18.03 -5.34
N PHE A 176 18.57 18.70 -4.44
CA PHE A 176 18.67 18.42 -3.04
C PHE A 176 18.08 17.01 -2.84
N LYS A 177 18.84 16.11 -2.18
CA LYS A 177 18.44 14.74 -1.82
C LYS A 177 18.56 13.69 -2.93
N LEU A 178 19.31 13.95 -4.01
CA LEU A 178 19.38 13.06 -5.18
C LEU A 178 18.03 12.80 -5.87
N GLU A 179 16.96 13.51 -5.48
CA GLU A 179 15.64 13.38 -6.08
C GLU A 179 15.60 14.13 -7.42
N THR A 180 15.07 13.49 -8.46
CA THR A 180 14.94 14.12 -9.77
C THR A 180 13.89 15.24 -9.74
N ALA A 181 13.99 16.21 -10.66
CA ALA A 181 12.98 17.25 -10.79
C ALA A 181 11.57 16.67 -11.04
N GLU A 182 11.50 15.54 -11.77
CA GLU A 182 10.26 14.79 -12.01
C GLU A 182 9.70 14.17 -10.73
N GLU A 183 10.55 13.64 -9.86
CA GLU A 183 10.12 13.09 -8.56
C GLU A 183 9.60 14.17 -7.63
N ILE A 184 10.23 15.34 -7.61
CA ILE A 184 9.80 16.50 -6.82
C ILE A 184 8.43 16.99 -7.31
N ASP A 185 8.27 17.18 -8.62
CA ASP A 185 7.01 17.61 -9.22
C ASP A 185 5.89 16.59 -8.95
N ARG A 186 6.18 15.29 -9.09
CA ARG A 186 5.24 14.22 -8.76
C ARG A 186 4.78 14.27 -7.31
N LYS A 187 5.70 14.47 -6.35
CA LYS A 187 5.37 14.60 -4.92
C LYS A 187 4.50 15.82 -4.66
N HIS A 188 4.82 16.96 -5.25
CA HIS A 188 4.01 18.17 -5.15
C HIS A 188 2.61 17.97 -5.70
N GLN A 189 2.46 17.30 -6.85
CA GLN A 189 1.16 16.99 -7.42
C GLN A 189 0.34 16.07 -6.52
N GLN A 190 0.96 15.05 -5.91
CA GLN A 190 0.30 14.17 -4.94
C GLN A 190 -0.15 14.93 -3.69
N ASP A 191 0.71 15.80 -3.13
CA ASP A 191 0.38 16.61 -1.96
C ASP A 191 -0.69 17.68 -2.25
N SER A 192 -0.90 18.03 -3.53
CA SER A 192 -1.92 18.99 -3.97
C SER A 192 -3.29 18.35 -4.24
N ASP A 193 -3.41 17.02 -4.22
CA ASP A 193 -4.67 16.32 -4.45
C ASP A 193 -5.60 16.41 -3.23
N LEU A 194 -6.59 17.30 -3.31
CA LEU A 194 -7.53 17.56 -2.22
C LEU A 194 -8.51 16.40 -1.96
N SER A 195 -8.62 15.43 -2.86
CA SER A 195 -9.44 14.23 -2.65
C SER A 195 -8.81 13.25 -1.65
N VAL A 196 -7.51 13.41 -1.39
CA VAL A 196 -6.75 12.58 -0.44
C VAL A 196 -6.66 13.28 0.92
N GLN A 197 -6.93 12.56 2.00
CA GLN A 197 -6.82 13.07 3.37
C GLN A 197 -5.38 13.44 3.74
N MET A 198 -5.20 14.23 4.80
CA MET A 198 -3.86 14.57 5.28
C MET A 198 -3.35 13.49 6.23
N LEU A 199 -2.02 13.32 6.30
CA LEU A 199 -1.40 12.35 7.21
C LEU A 199 -1.78 12.58 8.67
N LYS A 200 -1.95 13.84 9.09
CA LYS A 200 -2.33 14.22 10.46
C LYS A 200 -3.62 13.54 10.94
N ASP A 201 -4.53 13.21 10.01
CA ASP A 201 -5.81 12.57 10.33
C ASP A 201 -5.62 11.10 10.75
N PHE A 202 -4.41 10.54 10.59
CA PHE A 202 -4.01 9.17 10.91
C PHE A 202 -2.95 9.09 12.02
N LEU A 203 -2.43 10.22 12.49
CA LEU A 203 -1.39 10.28 13.53
C LEU A 203 -1.98 10.12 14.93
N GLU A 204 -1.16 9.67 15.87
CA GLU A 204 -1.52 9.57 17.28
C GLU A 204 -1.03 10.80 18.06
N ASP A 205 -1.87 11.34 18.95
CA ASP A 205 -1.53 12.52 19.77
C ASP A 205 -0.61 12.16 20.97
N ASP A 206 -0.90 11.05 21.65
CA ASP A 206 -0.27 10.67 22.93
C ASP A 206 0.86 9.62 22.77
N ILE A 207 1.87 9.93 21.95
CA ILE A 207 3.01 9.02 21.71
C ILE A 207 4.27 9.46 22.45
N ASP A 208 5.03 8.50 22.99
CA ASP A 208 6.42 8.74 23.41
C ASP A 208 7.29 8.91 22.16
N MET A 209 7.37 10.16 21.69
CA MET A 209 8.11 10.57 20.50
C MET A 209 9.56 10.04 20.51
N ASN A 210 10.21 9.98 21.68
CA ASN A 210 11.61 9.60 21.79
C ASN A 210 11.86 8.15 21.35
N GLN A 211 10.86 7.28 21.49
CA GLN A 211 10.96 5.88 21.10
C GLN A 211 11.05 5.71 19.57
N TYR A 212 10.48 6.63 18.81
CA TYR A 212 10.35 6.51 17.36
C TYR A 212 11.29 7.43 16.58
N LEU A 213 12.07 8.29 17.25
CA LEU A 213 13.06 9.14 16.60
C LEU A 213 14.10 8.31 15.84
N LEU A 214 14.50 8.81 14.66
CA LEU A 214 15.58 8.20 13.90
C LEU A 214 16.92 8.39 14.63
N PRO A 215 17.72 7.33 14.81
CA PRO A 215 19.00 7.45 15.50
C PRO A 215 20.00 8.25 14.67
N PRO A 216 20.92 9.02 15.30
CA PRO A 216 21.89 9.89 14.62
C PRO A 216 22.70 9.22 13.51
N LYS A 217 23.13 7.97 13.74
CA LYS A 217 23.89 7.19 12.76
C LYS A 217 23.08 6.91 11.48
N SER A 218 21.78 6.62 11.64
CA SER A 218 20.88 6.37 10.50
C SER A 218 20.58 7.67 9.75
N LEU A 219 20.35 8.78 10.46
CA LEU A 219 20.18 10.09 9.83
C LEU A 219 21.37 10.42 8.92
N LEU A 220 22.59 10.29 9.44
CA LEU A 220 23.78 10.62 8.68
C LEU A 220 23.98 9.74 7.44
N ARG A 221 23.77 8.43 7.60
CA ARG A 221 24.00 7.44 6.53
C ARG A 221 22.95 7.52 5.42
N TYR A 222 21.70 7.79 5.78
CA TYR A 222 20.56 7.68 4.87
C TYR A 222 19.85 9.01 4.59
N ALA A 223 20.42 10.15 5.02
CA ALA A 223 19.81 11.48 4.85
C ALA A 223 19.27 11.70 3.42
N LEU A 224 20.05 11.35 2.40
CA LEU A 224 19.69 11.56 0.99
C LEU A 224 18.72 10.51 0.43
N LEU A 225 18.35 9.48 1.20
CA LEU A 225 17.50 8.37 0.76
C LEU A 225 16.14 8.34 1.47
N LEU A 226 15.97 9.11 2.54
CA LEU A 226 14.77 9.12 3.37
C LEU A 226 13.61 9.82 2.65
N ASP A 227 12.50 9.17 2.33
CA ASP A 227 11.29 9.92 1.97
C ASP A 227 10.72 10.61 3.22
N ILE A 228 10.80 11.95 3.29
CA ILE A 228 10.33 12.73 4.45
C ILE A 228 8.97 13.32 4.10
N VAL A 229 8.03 13.17 5.03
CA VAL A 229 6.67 13.71 4.96
C VAL A 229 6.37 14.54 6.20
N GLN A 230 5.42 15.47 6.08
CA GLN A 230 4.92 16.32 7.16
C GLN A 230 3.46 15.95 7.48
N PRO A 231 2.92 16.32 8.66
CA PRO A 231 1.52 16.02 9.00
C PRO A 231 0.50 16.53 7.97
N THR A 232 0.82 17.62 7.26
CA THR A 232 -0.04 18.19 6.21
C THR A 232 0.11 17.53 4.84
N CYS A 233 1.09 16.64 4.64
CA CYS A 233 1.24 15.91 3.39
C CYS A 233 0.05 14.98 3.15
N ARG A 234 -0.25 14.73 1.88
CA ARG A 234 -1.34 13.85 1.39
C ARG A 234 -0.79 12.61 0.71
N ARG A 235 0.45 12.23 1.05
CA ARG A 235 1.13 11.03 0.54
C ARG A 235 2.03 10.41 1.58
N SER A 236 2.32 9.14 1.37
CA SER A 236 3.45 8.42 1.95
C SER A 236 3.81 7.23 1.04
N MET A 237 5.04 6.74 1.17
CA MET A 237 5.51 5.54 0.49
C MET A 237 4.88 4.26 1.08
N CYS A 238 4.95 3.16 0.32
CA CYS A 238 4.49 1.85 0.79
C CYS A 238 5.32 1.39 1.99
N PHE A 239 4.64 1.07 3.09
CA PHE A 239 5.29 0.42 4.23
C PHE A 239 5.54 -1.06 3.93
N THR A 240 6.79 -1.49 4.08
CA THR A 240 7.19 -2.89 3.93
C THR A 240 7.41 -3.55 5.29
N LYS A 241 7.52 -4.88 5.31
CA LYS A 241 7.85 -5.65 6.52
C LYS A 241 9.18 -5.24 7.18
N GLY A 242 10.05 -4.53 6.45
CA GLY A 242 11.34 -4.07 6.92
C GLY A 242 11.33 -2.69 7.57
N TYR A 243 10.20 -2.00 7.59
CA TYR A 243 10.10 -0.65 8.13
C TYR A 243 10.52 -0.60 9.61
N GLY A 244 11.30 0.42 9.98
CA GLY A 244 11.93 0.56 11.30
C GLY A 244 13.20 -0.28 11.51
N ARG A 245 13.49 -1.25 10.63
CA ARG A 245 14.74 -2.04 10.65
C ARG A 245 15.70 -1.64 9.54
N TYR A 246 15.16 -1.48 8.33
CA TYR A 246 15.87 -0.96 7.17
C TYR A 246 15.32 0.42 6.84
N ILE A 247 16.15 1.29 6.26
CA ILE A 247 15.77 2.66 5.97
C ILE A 247 15.26 2.78 4.52
N GLU A 248 16.13 2.46 3.57
CA GLU A 248 15.87 2.66 2.15
C GLU A 248 14.69 1.80 1.66
N GLY A 249 13.75 2.43 0.96
CA GLY A 249 12.64 1.76 0.28
C GLY A 249 11.62 1.07 1.19
N THR A 250 11.61 1.34 2.49
CA THR A 250 10.71 0.65 3.43
C THR A 250 9.47 1.44 3.85
N GLY A 251 9.43 2.74 3.57
CA GLY A 251 8.36 3.65 3.94
C GLY A 251 8.87 5.07 4.18
N SER A 252 7.96 6.02 4.30
CA SER A 252 8.31 7.41 4.62
C SER A 252 8.63 7.58 6.11
N VAL A 253 9.30 8.67 6.47
CA VAL A 253 9.51 9.13 7.86
C VAL A 253 8.85 10.48 8.07
N LEU A 254 8.36 10.72 9.27
CA LEU A 254 7.62 11.93 9.61
C LEU A 254 8.53 12.99 10.23
N GLN A 255 8.49 14.20 9.69
CA GLN A 255 9.02 15.39 10.34
C GLN A 255 8.02 15.91 11.38
N THR A 256 8.48 16.11 12.62
CA THR A 256 7.64 16.64 13.71
C THR A 256 8.00 18.07 14.14
N ALA A 257 9.13 18.61 13.67
CA ALA A 257 9.48 20.02 13.90
C ALA A 257 8.68 20.93 12.96
N GLU A 258 7.91 21.88 13.50
CA GLU A 258 7.03 22.77 12.72
C GLU A 258 7.79 23.95 12.09
N ASP A 259 8.76 24.53 12.79
CA ASP A 259 9.46 25.77 12.37
C ASP A 259 10.71 25.52 11.50
N VAL A 260 10.83 24.33 10.89
CA VAL A 260 12.03 23.93 10.15
C VAL A 260 11.69 23.51 8.74
N GLN A 261 12.30 24.18 7.76
CA GLN A 261 12.16 23.80 6.35
C GLN A 261 13.20 22.75 5.97
N ILE A 262 12.77 21.64 5.38
CA ILE A 262 13.63 20.51 5.00
C ILE A 262 14.72 21.00 4.04
N GLU A 263 14.34 21.83 3.06
CA GLU A 263 15.22 22.34 2.01
C GLU A 263 16.37 23.16 2.60
N ASN A 264 16.08 23.97 3.64
CA ASN A 264 17.07 24.80 4.29
C ASN A 264 18.08 23.96 5.06
N ILE A 265 17.62 22.94 5.78
CA ILE A 265 18.50 22.02 6.51
C ILE A 265 19.46 21.36 5.55
N TYR A 266 18.96 20.79 4.46
CA TYR A 266 19.84 20.02 3.60
C TYR A 266 20.72 20.84 2.67
N LYS A 267 20.30 22.04 2.23
CA LYS A 267 21.19 22.99 1.56
C LYS A 267 22.40 23.33 2.45
N SER A 268 22.15 23.45 3.76
CA SER A 268 23.20 23.74 4.74
C SER A 268 24.14 22.57 5.04
N LEU A 269 23.86 21.33 4.60
CA LEU A 269 24.72 20.17 4.88
C LEU A 269 26.01 20.14 4.05
N THR A 270 26.09 20.96 3.00
CA THR A 270 27.28 21.06 2.15
C THR A 270 28.48 21.56 2.97
N ASN A 271 29.64 20.93 2.79
CA ASN A 271 30.90 21.29 3.46
C ASN A 271 30.92 21.22 5.00
N LEU A 272 29.91 20.64 5.65
CA LEU A 272 29.90 20.42 7.10
C LEU A 272 30.60 19.11 7.51
N SER A 273 31.14 19.10 8.73
CA SER A 273 31.61 17.88 9.39
C SER A 273 30.45 16.91 9.68
N GLN A 274 30.76 15.64 9.97
CA GLN A 274 29.73 14.63 10.25
C GLN A 274 28.89 14.97 11.50
N GLU A 275 29.52 15.53 12.54
CA GLU A 275 28.83 15.93 13.77
C GLU A 275 27.90 17.13 13.56
N GLU A 276 28.32 18.12 12.78
CA GLU A 276 27.49 19.27 12.42
C GLU A 276 26.31 18.84 11.53
N LYS A 277 26.53 17.91 10.60
CA LYS A 277 25.46 17.33 9.78
C LYS A 277 24.40 16.64 10.64
N ILE A 278 24.83 15.81 11.59
CA ILE A 278 23.93 15.16 12.55
C ILE A 278 23.14 16.22 13.31
N THR A 279 23.81 17.24 13.84
CA THR A 279 23.16 18.31 14.61
C THR A 279 22.08 19.01 13.79
N LYS A 280 22.36 19.32 12.52
CA LYS A 280 21.38 19.91 11.59
C LYS A 280 20.22 18.95 11.29
N LEU A 281 20.48 17.67 11.04
CA LEU A 281 19.45 16.67 10.75
C LEU A 281 18.54 16.42 11.96
N LEU A 282 19.08 16.46 13.19
CA LEU A 282 18.31 16.31 14.42
C LEU A 282 17.30 17.46 14.62
N MET A 283 17.54 18.65 14.04
CA MET A 283 16.58 19.76 14.08
C MET A 283 15.24 19.42 13.42
N LEU A 284 15.23 18.50 12.45
CA LEU A 284 14.00 18.05 11.78
C LEU A 284 13.11 17.19 12.69
N LYS A 285 13.66 16.63 13.78
CA LYS A 285 12.96 15.68 14.66
C LYS A 285 12.24 14.59 13.87
N LEU A 286 12.98 13.92 12.98
CA LEU A 286 12.44 12.85 12.16
C LEU A 286 12.14 11.63 13.02
N ARG A 287 10.93 11.08 12.87
CA ARG A 287 10.52 9.82 13.50
C ARG A 287 9.93 8.84 12.50
N TYR A 288 9.93 7.57 12.88
CA TYR A 288 9.10 6.57 12.22
C TYR A 288 7.62 6.78 12.56
N PHE A 289 6.75 6.34 11.66
CA PHE A 289 5.36 6.10 11.99
C PHE A 289 5.26 4.96 13.00
N THR A 290 4.35 5.07 13.96
CA THR A 290 4.10 3.99 14.92
C THR A 290 3.38 2.82 14.21
N PRO A 291 3.42 1.60 14.75
CA PRO A 291 2.62 0.49 14.24
C PRO A 291 1.12 0.82 14.16
N LYS A 292 0.60 1.61 15.10
CA LYS A 292 -0.81 2.01 15.13
C LYS A 292 -1.14 3.05 14.06
N GLU A 293 -0.29 4.05 13.85
CA GLU A 293 -0.43 5.00 12.73
C GLU A 293 -0.39 4.29 11.37
N ILE A 294 0.50 3.30 11.20
CA ILE A 294 0.52 2.46 9.99
C ILE A 294 -0.78 1.66 9.87
N ALA A 295 -1.30 1.10 10.97
CA ALA A 295 -2.58 0.39 10.95
C ALA A 295 -3.75 1.32 10.56
N ASN A 296 -3.77 2.56 11.06
CA ASN A 296 -4.74 3.58 10.66
C ASN A 296 -4.66 3.85 9.15
N LEU A 297 -3.45 4.04 8.60
CA LEU A 297 -3.23 4.22 7.15
C LEU A 297 -3.61 2.99 6.31
N LEU A 298 -3.63 1.81 6.90
CA LEU A 298 -4.08 0.57 6.27
C LEU A 298 -5.60 0.33 6.42
N GLY A 299 -6.32 1.27 7.05
CA GLY A 299 -7.78 1.21 7.23
C GLY A 299 -8.24 0.25 8.33
N PHE A 300 -7.35 -0.15 9.26
CA PHE A 300 -7.78 -0.91 10.43
C PHE A 300 -8.65 -0.06 11.36
N PRO A 301 -9.63 -0.65 12.04
CA PRO A 301 -10.54 0.11 12.89
C PRO A 301 -9.83 0.65 14.16
N PRO A 302 -10.39 1.68 14.83
CA PRO A 302 -9.74 2.32 15.98
C PRO A 302 -9.43 1.35 17.14
N ASP A 303 -10.28 0.35 17.36
CA ASP A 303 -10.14 -0.70 18.36
C ASP A 303 -9.13 -1.80 17.97
N PHE A 304 -8.64 -1.80 16.73
CA PHE A 304 -7.54 -2.67 16.33
C PHE A 304 -6.26 -2.24 17.04
N GLY A 305 -5.93 -2.95 18.12
CA GLY A 305 -4.68 -2.84 18.84
C GLY A 305 -3.81 -4.07 18.58
N MET A 306 -2.50 -3.87 18.64
CA MET A 306 -1.62 -5.01 18.89
C MET A 306 -1.97 -5.51 20.28
N TRP A 307 -2.65 -6.66 20.38
CA TRP A 307 -2.81 -7.33 21.67
C TRP A 307 -1.43 -7.39 22.31
N ASP A 308 -1.35 -6.94 23.54
CA ASP A 308 -0.12 -6.91 24.31
C ASP A 308 0.33 -8.35 24.57
N THR A 309 0.96 -8.98 23.57
CA THR A 309 1.88 -10.09 23.77
C THR A 309 3.09 -9.49 24.46
N ARG A 310 2.93 -9.24 25.77
CA ARG A 310 3.97 -8.78 26.68
C ARG A 310 5.17 -9.70 26.57
N LYS A 311 6.10 -9.34 25.68
CA LYS A 311 7.55 -9.54 25.70
C LYS A 311 8.13 -9.20 24.33
N SER A 312 8.72 -8.01 24.26
CA SER A 312 9.88 -7.69 23.40
C SER A 312 9.71 -7.87 21.88
N GLN A 313 9.11 -6.89 21.20
CA GLN A 313 9.42 -6.64 19.78
C GLN A 313 9.99 -5.25 19.48
N LEU A 314 10.14 -4.37 20.49
CA LEU A 314 10.83 -3.08 20.35
C LEU A 314 12.11 -2.96 21.20
N LEU A 315 12.63 -4.06 21.76
CA LEU A 315 13.87 -4.06 22.54
C LEU A 315 15.16 -4.17 21.70
N PHE A 316 15.08 -4.04 20.38
CA PHE A 316 16.24 -4.21 19.47
C PHE A 316 16.69 -2.92 18.79
N ILE A 317 16.47 -1.76 19.41
CA ILE A 317 17.25 -0.55 19.13
C ILE A 317 18.39 -0.46 20.16
N LYS A 318 19.26 -1.47 20.16
CA LYS A 318 20.62 -1.34 20.68
C LYS A 318 21.55 -1.83 19.59
N ASP A 319 22.49 -0.96 19.23
CA ASP A 319 23.55 -1.14 18.23
C ASP A 319 23.95 -2.61 18.05
N PRO A 320 24.04 -3.13 16.81
CA PRO A 320 24.90 -4.28 16.58
C PRO A 320 26.32 -3.81 16.84
N GLN A 321 26.88 -4.15 18.01
CA GLN A 321 28.31 -4.12 18.19
C GLN A 321 28.93 -5.06 17.16
N ILE A 322 29.51 -4.47 16.13
CA ILE A 322 30.44 -5.14 15.23
C ILE A 322 31.75 -5.24 16.03
N HIS A 323 32.05 -6.45 16.49
CA HIS A 323 33.42 -6.86 16.77
C HIS A 323 34.08 -7.27 15.45
#